data_AF-A0A7V6GDS7-F1
#
_entry.id   AF-A0A7V6GDS7-F1
#
_cell.length_a   1.000
_cell.length_b   1.000
_cell.length_c   1.000
_cell.angle_alpha   90.00
_cell.angle_beta   90.00
_cell.angle_gamma   90.00
#
_symmetry.space_group_name_H-M   'P 1'
#
loop_
_entity.id
_entity.type
_entity.pdbx_description
1 polymer ?
#
loop_
_entity_poly.entity_id
_entity_poly.type
_entity_poly.pdbx_seq_one_letter_code
_entity_poly.pdbx_strand_id
1 'polypeptide(L)'
;MHTLSHLKESLNQKEQALIQYVRYMREAQDSKNTEIAALFADLAKAEEKHIAVIRDQIVQLAESDELLNKYQRVNEYNSQHSTYSLH
;
A
#
# COMPACT_ATOMS: atom_id res chain seq x y z
N MET A 1 -6.71 6.05 10.36
CA MET A 1 -5.33 5.82 10.81
C MET A 1 -4.32 6.49 9.86
N HIS A 2 -3.28 7.15 10.39
CA HIS A 2 -2.24 7.78 9.56
C HIS A 2 -1.44 6.77 8.71
N THR A 3 -1.26 5.54 9.18
CA THR A 3 -0.54 4.47 8.48
C THR A 3 -1.15 4.13 7.12
N LEU A 4 -2.48 4.00 7.01
CA LEU A 4 -3.14 3.73 5.73
C LEU A 4 -2.94 4.89 4.74
N SER A 5 -2.94 6.13 5.23
CA SER A 5 -2.66 7.31 4.40
C SER A 5 -1.23 7.29 3.88
N HIS A 6 -0.25 6.99 4.73
CA HIS A 6 1.15 6.88 4.33
C HIS A 6 1.39 5.74 3.35
N LEU A 7 0.71 4.60 3.49
CA LEU A 7 0.80 3.50 2.53
C LEU A 7 0.22 3.87 1.18
N LYS A 8 -0.92 4.57 1.14
CA LYS A 8 -1.51 5.07 -0.11
C LYS A 8 -0.62 6.11 -0.80
N GLU A 9 -0.02 7.01 -0.02
CA GLU A 9 0.94 7.99 -0.54
C GLU A 9 2.19 7.31 -1.08
N SER A 10 2.76 6.37 -0.33
CA SER A 10 3.90 5.56 -0.76
C SER A 10 3.56 4.77 -2.02
N LEU A 11 2.36 4.19 -2.13
CA LEU A 11 1.92 3.48 -3.34
C LEU A 11 1.96 4.40 -4.56
N ASN A 12 1.38 5.60 -4.45
CA ASN A 12 1.37 6.57 -5.54
C ASN A 12 2.80 6.96 -5.95
N GLN A 13 3.67 7.27 -4.98
CA GLN A 13 5.08 7.60 -5.26
C GLN A 13 5.79 6.46 -6.02
N LYS A 14 5.53 5.21 -5.65
CA LYS A 14 6.11 4.01 -6.26
C LYS A 14 5.60 3.79 -7.68
N GLU A 15 4.33 4.03 -7.93
CA GLU A 15 3.74 3.99 -9.28
C GLU A 15 4.33 5.07 -10.19
N GLN A 16 4.53 6.30 -9.68
CA GLN A 16 5.22 7.35 -10.43
C GLN A 16 6.68 7.00 -10.73
N ALA A 17 7.41 6.44 -9.76
CA ALA A 17 8.79 6.00 -9.96
C ALA A 17 8.89 4.91 -11.03
N LEU A 18 7.99 3.93 -11.03
CA LEU A 18 7.92 2.87 -12.05
C LEU A 18 7.76 3.46 -13.46
N ILE A 19 6.81 4.38 -13.64
CA ILE A 19 6.59 5.06 -14.92
C ILE A 19 7.87 5.78 -15.37
N GLN A 20 8.53 6.46 -14.43
CA GLN A 20 9.73 7.22 -14.70
C GLN A 20 10.93 6.32 -15.07
N TYR A 21 11.12 5.19 -14.40
CA TYR A 21 12.19 4.24 -14.72
C TYR A 21 11.97 3.56 -16.08
N VAL A 22 10.74 3.20 -16.43
CA VAL A 22 10.43 2.67 -17.77
C VAL A 22 10.73 3.72 -18.85
N ARG A 23 10.43 5.00 -18.58
CA ARG A 23 10.77 6.09 -19.49
C ARG A 23 12.28 6.22 -19.66
N TYR A 24 13.04 6.27 -18.57
CA TYR A 24 14.50 6.40 -18.63
C TYR A 24 15.18 5.17 -19.25
N MET A 25 14.63 3.97 -19.06
CA MET A 25 15.07 2.77 -19.76
C MET A 25 14.99 2.96 -21.27
N ARG A 26 13.86 3.47 -21.79
CA ARG A 26 13.68 3.73 -23.24
C ARG A 26 14.63 4.81 -23.74
N GLU A 27 14.76 5.92 -23.01
CA GLU A 27 15.69 7.01 -23.37
C GLU A 27 17.15 6.50 -23.43
N ALA A 28 17.54 5.60 -22.50
CA ALA A 28 18.86 4.96 -22.51
C ALA A 28 19.03 3.97 -23.67
N GLN A 29 17.99 3.19 -24.02
CA GLN A 29 18.00 2.31 -25.19
C GLN A 29 18.17 3.09 -26.49
N ASP A 30 17.42 4.19 -26.66
CA ASP A 30 17.51 5.08 -27.82
C ASP A 30 18.90 5.71 -27.95
N SER A 31 19.54 5.98 -26.80
CA SER A 31 20.92 6.48 -26.72
C SER A 31 21.99 5.39 -26.86
N LYS A 32 21.59 4.13 -27.11
CA LYS A 32 22.47 2.94 -27.18
C LYS A 32 23.30 2.69 -25.91
N ASN A 33 22.85 3.20 -24.76
CA ASN A 33 23.47 2.95 -23.47
C ASN A 33 22.80 1.74 -22.79
N THR A 34 23.29 0.55 -23.14
CA THR A 34 22.69 -0.73 -22.72
C THR A 34 22.83 -0.99 -21.22
N GLU A 35 23.92 -0.53 -20.59
CA GLU A 35 24.16 -0.69 -19.15
C GLU A 35 23.13 0.10 -18.33
N ILE A 36 22.92 1.37 -18.69
CA ILE A 36 21.94 2.23 -18.02
C ILE A 36 20.50 1.75 -18.30
N ALA A 37 20.22 1.27 -19.52
CA ALA A 37 18.93 0.66 -19.82
C ALA A 37 18.66 -0.57 -18.93
N ALA A 38 19.66 -1.44 -18.74
CA ALA A 38 19.53 -2.60 -17.87
C ALA A 38 19.29 -2.20 -16.40
N LEU A 39 20.03 -1.19 -15.91
CA LEU A 39 19.82 -0.65 -14.57
C LEU A 39 18.40 -0.14 -14.36
N PHE A 40 17.85 0.64 -15.29
CA PHE A 40 16.47 1.13 -15.18
C PHE A 40 15.44 0.01 -15.29
N ALA A 41 15.71 -1.05 -16.05
CA ALA A 41 14.85 -2.23 -16.10
C ALA A 41 14.83 -2.97 -14.75
N ASP A 42 15.98 -3.11 -14.10
CA ASP A 42 16.08 -3.73 -12.78
C ASP A 42 15.37 -2.89 -11.70
N LEU A 43 15.52 -1.56 -11.76
CA LEU A 43 14.81 -0.64 -10.87
C LEU A 43 13.29 -0.71 -11.06
N ALA A 44 12.81 -0.74 -12.30
CA ALA A 44 11.39 -0.90 -12.61
C ALA A 44 10.84 -2.22 -12.02
N LYS A 45 11.55 -3.33 -12.22
CA LYS A 45 11.18 -4.63 -11.66
C LYS A 45 11.17 -4.66 -10.13
N ALA A 46 12.09 -3.94 -9.48
CA ALA A 46 12.08 -3.79 -8.03
C ALA A 46 10.85 -3.00 -7.55
N GLU A 47 10.48 -1.93 -8.26
CA GLU A 47 9.30 -1.15 -7.89
C GLU A 47 7.98 -1.90 -8.08
N GLU A 48 7.86 -2.78 -9.09
CA GLU A 48 6.71 -3.68 -9.22
C GLU A 48 6.51 -4.54 -7.96
N LYS A 49 7.59 -5.05 -7.37
CA LYS A 49 7.52 -5.83 -6.11
C LYS A 49 7.10 -4.96 -4.93
N HIS A 50 7.64 -3.75 -4.80
CA HIS A 50 7.23 -2.83 -3.74
C HIS A 50 5.74 -2.48 -3.85
N ILE A 51 5.25 -2.19 -5.05
CA ILE A 51 3.83 -1.91 -5.32
C ILE A 51 2.96 -3.09 -4.89
N ALA A 52 3.35 -4.32 -5.24
CA ALA A 52 2.60 -5.52 -4.87
C ALA A 52 2.49 -5.67 -3.34
N VAL A 53 3.61 -5.52 -2.61
CA VAL A 53 3.63 -5.61 -1.14
C VAL A 53 2.80 -4.51 -0.49
N ILE A 54 2.92 -3.26 -0.96
CA ILE A 54 2.16 -2.15 -0.39
C ILE A 54 0.65 -2.33 -0.65
N ARG A 55 0.25 -2.80 -1.82
CA ARG A 55 -1.16 -3.10 -2.12
C ARG A 55 -1.72 -4.18 -1.21
N ASP A 56 -0.96 -5.26 -0.99
CA ASP A 56 -1.34 -6.33 -0.05
C ASP A 56 -1.51 -5.80 1.38
N GLN A 57 -0.56 -4.98 1.86
CA GLN A 57 -0.66 -4.34 3.17
C GLN A 57 -1.85 -3.38 3.31
N ILE A 58 -2.20 -2.65 2.24
CA ILE A 58 -3.39 -1.79 2.23
C ILE A 58 -4.66 -2.62 2.38
N VAL A 59 -4.76 -3.75 1.68
CA VAL A 59 -5.93 -4.65 1.77
C VAL A 59 -6.04 -5.23 3.18
N GLN A 60 -4.95 -5.80 3.71
CA GLN A 60 -4.94 -6.37 5.06
C GLN A 60 -5.32 -5.35 6.13
N LEU A 61 -4.80 -4.12 6.03
CA LEU A 61 -5.13 -3.06 6.99
C LEU A 61 -6.59 -2.61 6.86
N ALA A 62 -7.12 -2.49 5.65
CA ALA A 62 -8.51 -2.12 5.43
C ALA A 62 -9.49 -3.17 5.99
N GLU A 63 -9.21 -4.46 5.77
CA GLU A 63 -9.99 -5.57 6.34
C GLU A 63 -9.87 -5.61 7.87
N SER A 64 -8.67 -5.38 8.42
CA SER A 64 -8.47 -5.34 9.86
C SER A 64 -9.19 -4.16 10.51
N ASP A 65 -9.25 -3.00 9.86
CA ASP A 65 -9.95 -1.81 10.33
C ASP A 65 -11.47 -2.03 10.32
N GLU A 66 -12.01 -2.71 9.30
CA GLU A 66 -13.43 -3.09 9.26
C GLU A 66 -13.79 -4.06 10.41
N LEU A 67 -12.97 -5.08 10.63
CA LEU A 67 -13.15 -6.03 11.73
C LEU A 67 -13.05 -5.33 13.10
N LEU A 68 -12.04 -4.49 13.29
CA LEU A 68 -11.84 -3.73 14.54
C LEU A 68 -13.03 -2.80 14.81
N ASN A 69 -13.51 -2.09 13.78
CA ASN A 69 -14.70 -1.23 13.88
C ASN A 69 -15.95 -2.04 14.23
N LYS A 70 -16.13 -3.26 13.68
CA LYS A 70 -17.25 -4.13 14.01
C LYS A 70 -17.21 -4.59 15.46
N TYR A 71 -16.04 -5.00 15.95
CA TYR A 71 -15.87 -5.39 17.35
C TYR A 71 -16.06 -4.21 18.30
N GLN A 72 -15.51 -3.03 17.98
CA GLN A 72 -15.73 -1.81 18.76
C GLN A 72 -17.22 -1.45 18.83
N ARG A 73 -17.94 -1.49 17.71
CA ARG A 73 -19.38 -1.22 17.67
C ARG A 73 -20.21 -2.23 18.47
N VAL A 74 -19.85 -3.52 18.43
CA VAL A 74 -20.50 -4.55 19.27
C VAL A 74 -20.20 -4.32 20.75
N ASN A 75 -18.97 -3.92 21.09
CA ASN A 75 -18.59 -3.65 22.47
C ASN A 75 -19.28 -2.38 23.02
N GLU A 76 -19.42 -1.35 22.20
CA GLU A 76 -20.20 -0.14 22.51
C GLU A 76 -21.69 -0.45 22.69
N TYR A 77 -22.26 -1.28 21.82
CA TYR A 77 -23.64 -1.74 21.95
C TYR A 77 -23.86 -2.54 23.25
N ASN A 78 -22.95 -3.47 23.56
CA ASN A 78 -23.03 -4.29 24.76
C ASN A 78 -22.78 -3.50 26.06
N SER A 79 -21.95 -2.46 26.01
CA SER A 79 -21.71 -1.58 27.17
C SER A 79 -22.86 -0.61 27.42
N GLN A 80 -23.56 -0.15 26.39
CA GLN A 80 -24.76 0.69 26.53
C GLN A 80 -26.01 -0.11 26.95
N HIS A 81 -26.09 -1.39 26.58
CA HIS A 81 -27.17 -2.31 26.98
C HIS A 81 -26.76 -3.28 28.10
N SER A 82 -25.75 -2.95 28.89
CA SER A 82 -25.36 -3.75 30.06
C SER A 82 -26.36 -3.54 31.20
N THR A 83 -27.56 -4.10 31.08
CA THR A 83 -28.50 -4.27 32.19
C THR A 83 -28.02 -5.45 33.04
N TYR A 84 -26.90 -5.29 33.73
CA TYR A 84 -26.66 -6.07 34.94
C TYR A 84 -27.70 -5.62 35.97
N SER A 85 -28.85 -6.31 36.00
CA SER A 85 -29.68 -6.36 37.20
C SER A 85 -28.83 -6.98 38.30
N LEU A 86 -28.29 -6.13 39.17
CA LEU A 86 -27.82 -6.53 40.49
C LEU A 86 -29.04 -7.06 41.24
N HIS A 87 -29.03 -8.36 41.51
CA HIS A 87 -29.89 -9.00 42.49
C HIS A 87 -29.42 -8.63 43.90
#